data_AF-A0A5N5QKV5-F1
#
_entry.id   AF-A0A5N5QKV5-F1
#
_cell.length_a   1.000
_cell.length_b   1.000
_cell.length_c   1.000
_cell.angle_alpha   90.00
_cell.angle_beta   90.00
_cell.angle_gamma   90.00
#
_symmetry.space_group_name_H-M   'P 1'
#
loop_
_entity.id
_entity.type
_entity.pdbx_description
1 polymer ?
#
loop_
_entity_poly.entity_id
_entity_poly.type
_entity_poly.pdbx_seq_one_letter_code
_entity_poly.pdbx_strand_id
1 'polypeptide(L)'
;MSIVLECFEIQSIAVPDLWVGTNDSILPGSLVTAVEPSKKITVFLEPHGNKKDDLVILRVKSDIAVMSYIGHNPESRVVEFSSEPVIWKVDRSSGKGIYRIKLPHEDQTWTILEPPQGAPGQPVSLGEEIMETPWKLIVCTMALDFAH
;
A
#
# COMPACT_ATOMS: atom_id res chain seq x y z
N MET A 1 10.46 -9.41 -22.01
CA MET A 1 10.81 -8.42 -20.98
C MET A 1 10.33 -8.97 -19.65
N SER A 2 11.22 -9.33 -18.73
CA SER A 2 10.83 -9.86 -17.41
C SER A 2 10.31 -8.69 -16.56
N ILE A 3 9.05 -8.76 -16.15
CA ILE A 3 8.48 -7.83 -15.16
C ILE A 3 9.11 -8.22 -13.83
N VAL A 4 10.02 -7.39 -13.31
CA VAL A 4 10.51 -7.57 -11.95
C VAL A 4 9.37 -7.16 -11.02
N LEU A 5 8.62 -8.16 -10.54
CA LEU A 5 7.68 -7.99 -9.45
C LEU A 5 8.51 -7.89 -8.17
N GLU A 6 8.84 -6.67 -7.78
CA GLU A 6 9.47 -6.44 -6.48
C GLU A 6 8.40 -6.55 -5.38
N CYS A 7 8.77 -7.27 -4.32
CA CYS A 7 7.97 -7.47 -3.13
C CYS A 7 8.23 -6.29 -2.18
N PHE A 8 7.17 -5.69 -1.65
CA PHE A 8 7.26 -4.56 -0.75
C PHE A 8 6.39 -4.71 0.49
N GLU A 9 6.86 -4.08 1.55
CA GLU A 9 6.09 -3.73 2.73
C GLU A 9 5.96 -2.19 2.76
N ILE A 10 4.82 -1.69 3.22
CA ILE A 10 4.52 -0.25 3.20
C ILE A 10 4.44 0.27 4.63
N GLN A 11 5.35 1.16 4.99
CA GLN A 11 5.45 1.77 6.32
C GLN A 11 4.99 3.23 6.25
N SER A 12 4.23 3.69 7.24
CA SER A 12 3.91 5.12 7.36
C SER A 12 5.15 5.89 7.82
N ILE A 13 5.40 7.06 7.22
CA ILE A 13 6.47 7.96 7.68
C ILE A 13 5.97 8.89 8.78
N ALA A 14 4.69 9.28 8.73
CA ALA A 14 4.10 10.13 9.76
C ALA A 14 3.95 9.39 11.09
N VAL A 15 3.71 8.07 11.04
CA VAL A 15 3.64 7.21 12.22
C VAL A 15 4.55 6.00 12.00
N PRO A 16 5.86 6.11 12.28
CA PRO A 16 6.86 5.09 11.90
C PRO A 16 6.60 3.69 12.46
N ASP A 17 5.87 3.56 13.56
CA ASP A 17 5.55 2.26 14.14
C ASP A 17 4.39 1.53 13.42
N LEU A 18 3.72 2.21 12.48
CA LEU A 18 2.58 1.70 11.75
C LEU A 18 2.91 1.33 10.30
N TRP A 19 2.30 0.22 9.89
CA TRP A 19 2.45 -0.41 8.59
C TRP A 19 1.09 -0.61 7.93
N VAL A 20 1.06 -0.73 6.62
CA VAL A 20 -0.15 -1.14 5.91
C VAL A 20 -0.38 -2.63 6.15
N GLY A 21 -1.59 -2.98 6.57
CA GLY A 21 -1.97 -4.37 6.81
C GLY A 21 -3.45 -4.53 7.12
N THR A 22 -3.78 -5.55 7.92
CA THR A 22 -5.16 -5.86 8.32
C THR A 22 -5.19 -6.50 9.69
N ASN A 23 -6.24 -6.21 10.47
CA ASN A 23 -6.52 -6.92 11.73
C ASN A 23 -7.45 -8.13 11.54
N ASP A 24 -8.15 -8.20 10.40
CA ASP A 24 -9.26 -9.12 10.20
C ASP A 24 -8.90 -10.17 9.15
N SER A 25 -9.02 -9.79 7.87
CA SER A 25 -8.76 -10.66 6.73
C SER A 25 -8.32 -9.85 5.52
N ILE A 26 -7.83 -10.53 4.49
CA ILE A 26 -7.48 -9.96 3.17
C ILE A 26 -8.56 -10.23 2.11
N LEU A 27 -9.77 -10.61 2.54
CA LEU A 27 -10.89 -10.86 1.65
C LEU A 27 -11.42 -9.55 1.06
N PRO A 28 -11.93 -9.56 -0.19
CA PRO A 28 -12.51 -8.37 -0.82
C PRO A 28 -13.55 -7.66 0.07
N GLY A 29 -13.48 -6.33 0.13
CA GLY A 29 -14.29 -5.47 1.00
C GLY A 29 -13.79 -5.36 2.45
N SER A 30 -12.77 -6.14 2.86
CA SER A 30 -12.13 -5.94 4.16
C SER A 30 -11.26 -4.69 4.12
N LEU A 31 -11.20 -3.95 5.23
CA LEU A 31 -10.43 -2.70 5.29
C LEU A 31 -8.93 -2.96 5.31
N VAL A 32 -8.20 -2.09 4.61
CA VAL A 32 -6.77 -1.94 4.79
C VAL A 32 -6.56 -0.94 5.92
N THR A 33 -5.76 -1.33 6.92
CA THR A 33 -5.60 -0.56 8.15
C THR A 33 -4.12 -0.31 8.44
N ALA A 34 -3.86 0.73 9.23
CA ALA A 34 -2.54 0.99 9.80
C ALA A 34 -2.36 0.06 11.01
N VAL A 35 -1.36 -0.82 10.98
CA VAL A 35 -1.19 -1.89 11.98
C VAL A 35 0.24 -1.95 12.49
N GLU A 36 0.43 -2.67 13.59
CA GLU A 36 1.75 -3.02 14.11
C GLU A 36 2.52 -3.94 13.14
N PRO A 37 3.87 -4.01 13.23
CA PRO A 37 4.70 -4.78 12.31
C PRO A 37 4.35 -6.28 12.21
N SER A 38 3.74 -6.85 13.25
CA SER A 38 3.35 -8.27 13.30
C SER A 38 2.16 -8.62 12.39
N LYS A 39 1.40 -7.61 11.96
CA LYS A 39 0.17 -7.75 11.15
C LYS A 39 0.26 -7.09 9.77
N LYS A 40 1.44 -6.57 9.42
CA LYS A 40 1.68 -5.95 8.11
C LYS A 40 1.44 -6.96 7.00
N ILE A 41 0.99 -6.47 5.86
CA ILE A 41 0.89 -7.29 4.65
C ILE A 41 2.08 -7.02 3.74
N THR A 42 2.28 -7.93 2.82
CA THR A 42 3.26 -7.83 1.76
C THR A 42 2.54 -7.65 0.42
N VAL A 43 3.04 -6.78 -0.45
CA VAL A 43 2.46 -6.54 -1.78
C VAL A 43 3.52 -6.71 -2.87
N PHE A 44 3.11 -7.17 -4.04
CA PHE A 44 3.87 -7.05 -5.27
C PHE A 44 3.45 -5.76 -5.98
N LEU A 45 4.42 -4.93 -6.36
CA LEU A 45 4.18 -3.79 -7.23
C LEU A 45 4.26 -4.25 -8.68
N GLU A 46 3.13 -4.22 -9.39
CA GLU A 46 3.05 -4.60 -10.79
C GLU A 46 2.96 -3.33 -11.65
N PRO A 47 3.95 -3.02 -12.51
CA PRO A 47 3.89 -1.85 -13.37
C PRO A 47 2.68 -1.90 -14.30
N HIS A 48 1.92 -0.81 -14.36
CA HIS A 48 0.78 -0.65 -15.26
C HIS A 48 1.08 0.45 -16.29
N GLY A 49 0.84 0.17 -17.58
CA GLY A 49 1.10 1.14 -18.64
C GLY A 49 2.59 1.46 -18.86
N ASN A 50 2.89 2.70 -19.25
CA ASN A 50 4.25 3.13 -19.57
C ASN A 50 5.03 3.48 -18.29
N LYS A 51 6.32 3.11 -18.24
CA LYS A 51 7.21 3.36 -17.08
C LYS A 51 7.34 4.82 -16.63
N LYS A 52 6.91 5.79 -17.44
CA LYS A 52 7.02 7.22 -17.13
C LYS A 52 5.95 7.72 -16.17
N ASP A 53 4.83 7.01 -16.05
CA ASP A 53 3.66 7.50 -15.31
C ASP A 53 3.62 6.96 -13.87
N ASP A 54 4.60 6.13 -13.48
CA ASP A 54 4.72 5.46 -12.18
C ASP A 54 3.40 4.83 -11.70
N LEU A 55 2.62 4.31 -12.65
CA LEU A 55 1.36 3.62 -12.39
C LEU A 55 1.64 2.15 -12.04
N VAL A 56 1.00 1.68 -10.98
CA VAL A 56 1.20 0.33 -10.44
C VAL A 56 -0.11 -0.28 -10.00
N ILE A 57 -0.15 -1.60 -9.98
CA ILE A 57 -1.15 -2.40 -9.26
C ILE A 57 -0.46 -2.97 -8.02
N LEU A 58 -1.13 -2.90 -6.88
CA LEU A 58 -0.65 -3.44 -5.60
C LEU A 58 -1.32 -4.78 -5.35
N ARG A 59 -0.69 -5.88 -5.78
CA ARG A 59 -1.21 -7.24 -5.55
C ARG A 59 -0.75 -7.75 -4.20
N VAL A 60 -1.65 -8.20 -3.34
CA VAL A 60 -1.32 -8.75 -2.02
C VAL A 60 -0.64 -10.11 -2.21
N LYS A 61 0.53 -10.28 -1.59
CA LYS A 61 1.18 -11.59 -1.49
C LYS A 61 0.41 -12.40 -0.45
N SER A 62 -0.25 -13.46 -0.91
CA SER A 62 -0.92 -14.40 -0.03
C SER A 62 -0.91 -15.80 -0.62
N ASP A 63 -1.01 -16.79 0.25
CA ASP A 63 -1.07 -18.21 -0.09
C ASP A 63 -2.51 -18.71 -0.35
N ILE A 64 -3.52 -17.84 -0.19
CA ILE A 64 -4.91 -18.18 -0.54
C ILE A 64 -5.09 -18.21 -2.07
N ALA A 65 -5.96 -19.11 -2.54
CA ALA A 65 -6.21 -19.32 -3.97
C ALA A 65 -6.81 -18.10 -4.70
N VAL A 66 -7.39 -17.16 -3.95
CA VAL A 66 -8.03 -15.96 -4.48
C VAL A 66 -7.01 -14.84 -4.53
N MET A 67 -6.80 -14.27 -5.73
CA MET A 67 -5.98 -13.07 -5.88
C MET A 67 -6.67 -11.90 -5.17
N SER A 68 -5.90 -11.16 -4.37
CA SER A 68 -6.36 -9.98 -3.66
C SER A 68 -5.45 -8.80 -4.01
N TYR A 69 -6.06 -7.63 -4.19
CA TYR A 69 -5.39 -6.38 -4.53
C TYR A 69 -5.71 -5.32 -3.50
N ILE A 70 -4.87 -4.30 -3.40
CA ILE A 70 -5.26 -3.08 -2.67
C ILE A 70 -6.10 -2.21 -3.59
N GLY A 71 -7.37 -2.02 -3.22
CA GLY A 71 -8.32 -1.15 -3.88
C GLY A 71 -8.83 -0.08 -2.94
N HIS A 72 -9.98 0.48 -3.28
CA HIS A 72 -10.65 1.48 -2.45
C HIS A 72 -12.15 1.41 -2.68
N ASN A 73 -12.90 1.88 -1.68
CA ASN A 73 -14.31 2.12 -1.80
C ASN A 73 -14.53 3.60 -2.19
N PRO A 74 -15.08 3.91 -3.37
CA PRO A 74 -15.29 5.29 -3.81
C PRO A 74 -16.28 6.08 -2.94
N GLU A 75 -17.26 5.40 -2.33
CA GLU A 75 -18.30 6.06 -1.53
C GLU A 75 -17.77 6.48 -0.15
N SER A 76 -17.07 5.57 0.54
CA SER A 76 -16.53 5.81 1.88
C SER A 76 -15.11 6.37 1.87
N ARG A 77 -14.44 6.40 0.71
CA ARG A 77 -13.07 6.90 0.53
C ARG A 77 -12.05 6.19 1.44
N VAL A 78 -12.27 4.90 1.70
CA VAL A 78 -11.33 4.07 2.45
C VAL A 78 -10.62 3.10 1.51
N VAL A 79 -9.39 2.76 1.86
CA VAL A 79 -8.62 1.71 1.19
C VAL A 79 -9.09 0.35 1.71
N GLU A 80 -9.36 -0.57 0.79
CA GLU A 80 -9.87 -1.89 1.10
C GLU A 80 -9.25 -2.95 0.19
N PHE A 81 -9.37 -4.22 0.56
CA PHE A 81 -8.99 -5.31 -0.31
C PHE A 81 -10.01 -5.46 -1.45
N SER A 82 -9.52 -5.73 -2.65
CA SER A 82 -10.32 -5.85 -3.86
C SER A 82 -10.04 -7.18 -4.57
N SER A 83 -11.06 -7.76 -5.18
CA SER A 83 -10.92 -8.89 -6.12
C SER A 83 -10.43 -8.45 -7.49
N GLU A 84 -10.52 -7.17 -7.80
CA GLU A 84 -10.11 -6.58 -9.08
C GLU A 84 -8.91 -5.65 -8.91
N PRO A 85 -7.99 -5.60 -9.89
CA PRO A 85 -6.83 -4.73 -9.81
C PRO A 85 -7.23 -3.26 -9.89
N VAL A 86 -6.76 -2.47 -8.93
CA VAL A 86 -6.88 -1.00 -8.93
C VAL A 86 -5.53 -0.39 -9.27
N ILE A 87 -5.56 0.62 -10.14
CA ILE A 87 -4.36 1.34 -10.56
C ILE A 87 -4.09 2.47 -9.57
N TRP A 88 -2.89 2.47 -9.03
CA TRP A 88 -2.35 3.51 -8.17
C TRP A 88 -1.22 4.25 -8.87
N LYS A 89 -1.04 5.52 -8.57
CA LYS A 89 0.13 6.30 -8.94
C LYS A 89 1.05 6.42 -7.74
N VAL A 90 2.30 5.99 -7.91
CA VAL A 90 3.35 6.09 -6.87
C VAL A 90 4.21 7.31 -7.18
N ASP A 91 3.92 8.42 -6.51
CA ASP A 91 4.67 9.66 -6.67
C ASP A 91 6.00 9.59 -5.92
N ARG A 92 7.10 9.74 -6.65
CA ARG A 92 8.48 9.66 -6.13
C ARG A 92 9.09 11.02 -5.81
N SER A 93 8.35 12.11 -5.97
CA SER A 93 8.83 13.48 -5.73
C SER A 93 9.21 13.76 -4.28
N SER A 94 8.72 12.95 -3.33
CA SER A 94 8.88 13.16 -1.89
C SER A 94 10.24 12.74 -1.31
N GLY A 95 11.15 12.23 -2.15
CA GLY A 95 12.52 11.86 -1.77
C GLY A 95 12.83 10.39 -2.00
N LYS A 96 14.13 10.03 -1.95
CA LYS A 96 14.56 8.65 -2.24
C LYS A 96 13.98 7.68 -1.20
N GLY A 97 13.14 6.75 -1.65
CA GLY A 97 12.50 5.75 -0.80
C GLY A 97 11.24 6.24 -0.07
N ILE A 98 10.80 7.47 -0.34
CA ILE A 98 9.59 8.08 0.21
C ILE A 98 8.63 8.35 -0.93
N TYR A 99 7.40 7.88 -0.80
CA TYR A 99 6.43 7.85 -1.87
C TYR A 99 5.07 8.33 -1.39
N ARG A 100 4.30 8.95 -2.29
CA ARG A 100 2.86 9.13 -2.10
C ARG A 100 2.13 8.14 -2.97
N ILE A 101 1.11 7.50 -2.43
CA ILE A 101 0.26 6.56 -3.16
C ILE A 101 -1.07 7.27 -3.38
N LYS A 102 -1.41 7.54 -4.65
CA LYS A 102 -2.60 8.32 -5.01
C LYS A 102 -3.35 7.72 -6.19
N LEU A 103 -4.59 8.14 -6.37
CA LEU A 103 -5.34 7.79 -7.56
C LEU A 103 -4.74 8.52 -8.79
N PRO A 104 -4.67 7.89 -9.99
CA PRO A 104 -4.01 8.49 -11.16
C PRO A 104 -4.64 9.78 -11.69
N HIS A 105 -5.95 9.96 -11.48
CA HIS A 105 -6.77 11.04 -12.05
C HIS A 105 -7.46 11.89 -11.00
N GLU A 106 -7.16 11.66 -9.72
CA GLU A 106 -7.77 12.39 -8.61
C GLU A 106 -6.67 12.87 -7.67
N ASP A 107 -6.87 14.03 -7.06
CA ASP A 107 -5.97 14.58 -6.04
C ASP A 107 -6.20 13.90 -4.67
N GLN A 108 -6.50 12.61 -4.71
CA GLN A 108 -6.79 11.77 -3.55
C GLN A 108 -5.64 10.82 -3.28
N THR A 109 -5.14 10.85 -2.05
CA THR A 109 -3.91 10.18 -1.64
C THR A 109 -4.15 9.35 -0.39
N TRP A 110 -3.34 8.32 -0.19
CA TRP A 110 -3.39 7.52 1.03
C TRP A 110 -2.98 8.35 2.24
N THR A 111 -3.85 8.35 3.24
CA THR A 111 -3.71 9.09 4.49
C THR A 111 -4.04 8.21 5.68
N ILE A 112 -3.41 8.51 6.81
CA ILE A 112 -3.80 8.04 8.14
C ILE A 112 -3.76 9.24 9.09
N LEU A 113 -4.46 9.16 10.22
CA LEU A 113 -4.37 10.19 11.25
C LEU A 113 -3.04 10.04 11.99
N GLU A 114 -2.41 11.18 12.31
CA GLU A 114 -1.26 11.26 13.20
C GLU A 114 -1.68 11.18 14.68
N PRO A 115 -0.78 10.81 15.60
CA PRO A 115 -1.05 10.86 17.02
C PRO A 115 -1.45 12.28 17.48
N PRO A 116 -2.36 12.41 18.47
CA PRO A 116 -2.95 11.34 19.28
C PRO A 116 -4.16 10.63 18.66
N GLN A 117 -4.70 11.10 17.53
CA GLN A 117 -5.87 10.51 16.89
C GLN A 117 -5.53 9.22 16.13
N GLY A 118 -4.29 9.11 15.65
CA GLY A 118 -3.76 7.93 15.00
C GLY A 118 -3.41 6.81 15.97
N ALA A 119 -4.03 5.65 15.78
CA ALA A 119 -3.77 4.43 16.55
C ALA A 119 -3.75 3.19 15.62
N PRO A 120 -3.11 2.08 16.04
CA PRO A 120 -3.25 0.81 15.33
C PRO A 120 -4.72 0.42 15.12
N GLY A 121 -5.04 -0.07 13.92
CA GLY A 121 -6.38 -0.44 13.50
C GLY A 121 -7.19 0.66 12.82
N GLN A 122 -6.68 1.89 12.75
CA GLN A 122 -7.34 2.92 11.93
C GLN A 122 -7.32 2.54 10.44
N PRO A 123 -8.39 2.81 9.68
CA PRO A 123 -8.39 2.62 8.23
C PRO A 123 -7.35 3.50 7.55
N VAL A 124 -6.76 3.00 6.46
CA VAL A 124 -6.08 3.86 5.50
C VAL A 124 -7.16 4.50 4.63
N SER A 125 -7.15 5.82 4.51
CA SER A 125 -8.19 6.59 3.83
C SER A 125 -7.64 7.38 2.64
N LEU A 126 -8.52 7.79 1.74
CA LEU A 126 -8.24 8.69 0.65
C LEU A 126 -8.56 10.13 1.09
N GLY A 127 -7.50 10.92 1.31
CA GLY A 127 -7.57 12.33 1.67
C GLY A 127 -7.14 13.24 0.53
N GLU A 128 -7.55 14.52 0.60
CA GLU A 128 -7.08 15.55 -0.34
C GLU A 128 -5.58 15.85 -0.13
N GLU A 129 -4.92 16.39 -1.17
CA GLU A 129 -3.46 16.63 -1.24
C GLU A 129 -2.89 17.40 -0.02
N ILE A 130 -3.72 18.19 0.66
CA ILE A 130 -3.33 19.04 1.80
C ILE A 130 -3.11 18.22 3.09
N MET A 131 -3.64 16.99 3.16
CA MET A 131 -3.50 16.08 4.30
C MET A 131 -2.65 14.84 4.00
N GLU A 132 -1.85 14.90 2.93
CA GLU A 132 -1.01 13.79 2.47
C GLU A 132 -0.12 13.18 3.55
N THR A 133 -0.14 11.85 3.64
CA THR A 133 0.82 11.10 4.45
C THR A 133 1.87 10.47 3.53
N PRO A 134 3.17 10.78 3.69
CA PRO A 134 4.20 10.09 2.93
C PRO A 134 4.39 8.64 3.44
N TRP A 135 4.68 7.72 2.52
CA TRP A 135 4.84 6.30 2.77
C TRP A 135 6.22 5.82 2.33
N LYS A 136 6.80 4.89 3.09
CA LYS A 136 8.05 4.22 2.74
C LYS A 136 7.75 2.84 2.16
N LEU A 137 8.16 2.60 0.92
CA LEU A 137 8.13 1.27 0.30
C LEU A 137 9.44 0.55 0.61
N ILE A 138 9.37 -0.51 1.40
CA ILE A 138 10.53 -1.29 1.83
C ILE A 138 10.55 -2.60 1.06
N VAL A 139 11.61 -2.82 0.27
CA VAL A 139 11.79 -4.07 -0.48
C VAL A 139 11.91 -5.22 0.51
N CYS A 140 11.13 -6.28 0.33
CA CYS A 140 11.30 -7.52 1.07
C CYS A 140 12.68 -8.08 0.72
N THR A 141 13.66 -7.97 1.61
CA THR A 141 14.89 -8.76 1.46
C THR A 141 14.51 -10.22 1.65
N MET A 142 14.40 -10.97 0.56
CA MET A 142 14.54 -12.42 0.66
C MET A 142 15.95 -12.65 1.20
N ALA A 143 16.05 -13.10 2.45
CA ALA A 143 17.25 -13.78 2.90
C ALA A 143 17.38 -15.02 1.99
N LEU A 144 18.15 -14.88 0.92
CA LEU A 144 18.68 -16.03 0.22
C LEU A 144 19.70 -16.63 1.18
N ASP A 145 19.25 -17.53 2.04
CA ASP A 145 20.12 -18.49 2.71
C ASP A 145 20.74 -19.36 1.62
N PHE A 146 21.86 -18.89 1.07
CA PHE A 146 22.79 -19.76 0.36
C PHE A 146 23.53 -20.56 1.42
N ALA A 147 22.92 -21.65 1.87
CA ALA A 147 23.62 -22.69 2.58
C ALA A 147 24.67 -23.29 1.63
N HIS A 148 25.94 -23.14 1.98
CA HIS A 148 27.08 -23.83 1.39
C HIS A 148 27.17 -25.27 1.88
#